data_AF-A0A936D2G8-F1
#
_entry.id   AF-A0A936D2G8-F1
#
_cell.length_a   1.000
_cell.length_b   1.000
_cell.length_c   1.000
_cell.angle_alpha   90.00
_cell.angle_beta   90.00
_cell.angle_gamma   90.00
#
_symmetry.space_group_name_H-M   'P 1'
#
loop_
_entity.id
_entity.type
_entity.pdbx_description
1 polymer ?
#
loop_
_entity_poly.entity_id
_entity_poly.type
_entity_poly.pdbx_seq_one_letter_code
_entity_poly.pdbx_strand_id
1 'polypeptide(L)'
;MFKQLGLLWVLACVSCASIVDAGSKQYSLDEYQHLSKQLLKKDELFIRSELTKLGQKKAALPDYTKEFGFDVEQPVEWFTSDEGKRIMDIILSFQTPSGGWSKRTDMAKEKRKPGYAFGTEEDYVPTFDNSATSTQLMLLAKAYSATSRKEYLMAFNRGLDYVMSAQYPNGGWPQSFPLRGSYHDHITYNDALMRDLMVLMLKVSKAKDEFSFVTKEQQAAAKIVWNWRWIAC
;
A
#
# COMPACT_ATOMS: atom_id res chain seq x y z
N MET A 1 19.64 3.99 -51.50
CA MET A 1 20.23 3.41 -50.28
C MET A 1 20.08 4.45 -49.18
N PHE A 2 19.59 4.07 -47.99
CA PHE A 2 19.17 4.88 -46.84
C PHE A 2 17.86 5.69 -46.96
N LYS A 3 16.76 5.08 -46.49
CA LYS A 3 15.57 5.79 -45.99
C LYS A 3 15.57 5.65 -44.46
N GLN A 4 15.45 6.79 -43.77
CA GLN A 4 15.14 6.89 -42.35
C GLN A 4 13.80 6.21 -42.05
N LEU A 5 13.80 5.27 -41.11
CA LEU A 5 12.60 4.74 -40.47
C LEU A 5 12.51 5.37 -39.09
N GLY A 6 11.59 6.32 -38.93
CA GLY A 6 11.20 6.85 -37.64
C GLY A 6 10.35 5.81 -36.89
N LEU A 7 10.85 5.35 -35.76
CA LEU A 7 10.07 4.60 -34.77
C LEU A 7 9.22 5.62 -33.98
N LEU A 8 7.92 5.70 -34.27
CA LEU A 8 6.96 6.29 -33.35
C LEU A 8 6.78 5.34 -32.16
N TRP A 9 7.30 5.74 -31.00
CA TRP A 9 6.89 5.16 -29.72
C TRP A 9 5.49 5.64 -29.40
N VAL A 10 4.51 4.74 -29.50
CA VAL A 10 3.19 4.95 -28.91
C VAL A 10 3.36 4.90 -27.40
N LEU A 11 3.49 6.07 -26.76
CA LEU A 11 3.23 6.19 -25.33
C LEU A 11 1.74 5.86 -25.12
N ALA A 12 1.45 4.63 -24.70
CA ALA A 12 0.19 4.32 -24.05
C ALA A 12 0.17 5.08 -22.73
N CYS A 13 -0.45 6.26 -22.76
CA CYS A 13 -0.77 7.07 -21.60
C CYS A 13 -1.79 6.28 -20.76
N VAL A 14 -1.30 5.38 -19.89
CA VAL A 14 -2.11 4.84 -18.80
C VAL A 14 -2.35 6.03 -17.89
N SER A 15 -3.59 6.52 -17.89
CA SER A 15 -4.03 7.62 -17.04
C SER A 15 -3.58 7.35 -15.60
N CYS A 16 -2.61 8.12 -15.11
CA CYS A 16 -2.44 8.30 -13.67
C CYS A 16 -3.72 8.98 -13.20
N ALA A 17 -4.65 8.22 -12.63
CA ALA A 17 -5.62 8.80 -11.74
C ALA A 17 -4.81 9.45 -10.62
N SER A 18 -4.72 10.78 -10.66
CA SER A 18 -4.09 11.57 -9.62
C SER A 18 -4.87 11.40 -8.32
N ILE A 19 -4.20 11.53 -7.18
CA ILE A 19 -4.70 11.53 -5.80
C ILE A 19 -6.08 12.22 -5.63
N VAL A 20 -6.37 13.24 -6.45
CA VAL A 20 -7.64 13.95 -6.53
C VAL A 20 -8.86 13.01 -6.74
N ASP A 21 -8.68 11.91 -7.46
CA ASP A 21 -9.78 11.03 -7.85
C ASP A 21 -10.08 9.93 -6.80
N ALA A 22 -9.25 9.76 -5.77
CA ALA A 22 -9.48 8.77 -4.69
C ALA A 22 -10.01 9.41 -3.39
N GLY A 23 -9.62 10.65 -3.08
CA GLY A 23 -9.99 11.33 -1.84
C GLY A 23 -11.38 11.96 -1.80
N SER A 24 -12.01 12.19 -2.96
CA SER A 24 -13.33 12.82 -3.08
C SER A 24 -14.34 12.01 -3.89
N LYS A 25 -13.92 10.90 -4.51
CA LYS A 25 -14.80 10.11 -5.36
C LYS A 25 -15.54 9.10 -4.52
N GLN A 26 -16.78 9.45 -4.22
CA GLN A 26 -17.70 8.52 -3.59
C GLN A 26 -18.14 7.51 -4.65
N TYR A 27 -17.43 6.37 -4.69
CA TYR A 27 -17.81 5.26 -5.55
C TYR A 27 -19.20 4.74 -5.14
N SER A 28 -20.02 4.37 -6.11
CA SER A 28 -21.11 3.42 -5.86
C SER A 28 -20.52 2.08 -5.41
N LEU A 29 -21.33 1.22 -4.78
CA LEU A 29 -20.86 -0.11 -4.37
C LEU A 29 -20.37 -0.94 -5.57
N ASP A 30 -21.02 -0.80 -6.73
CA ASP A 30 -20.63 -1.49 -7.96
C ASP A 30 -19.27 -1.01 -8.48
N GLU A 31 -19.02 0.31 -8.46
CA GLU A 31 -17.72 0.87 -8.82
C GLU A 31 -16.62 0.44 -7.86
N TYR A 32 -16.91 0.41 -6.55
CA TYR A 32 -15.97 -0.08 -5.53
C TYR A 32 -15.61 -1.56 -5.74
N GLN A 33 -16.61 -2.41 -6.00
CA GLN A 33 -16.37 -3.82 -6.32
C GLN A 33 -15.60 -3.98 -7.64
N HIS A 34 -15.86 -3.14 -8.63
CA HIS A 34 -15.11 -3.15 -9.88
C HIS A 34 -13.64 -2.77 -9.66
N LEU A 35 -13.38 -1.70 -8.90
CA LEU A 35 -12.03 -1.26 -8.52
C LEU A 35 -11.28 -2.38 -7.78
N SER A 36 -11.93 -3.00 -6.80
CA SER A 36 -11.39 -4.15 -6.08
C SER A 36 -10.97 -5.27 -7.05
N LYS A 37 -11.86 -5.70 -7.96
CA LYS A 37 -11.55 -6.74 -8.96
C LYS A 37 -10.38 -6.35 -9.87
N GLN A 38 -10.30 -5.09 -10.29
CA GLN A 38 -9.19 -4.60 -11.11
C GLN A 38 -7.85 -4.64 -10.38
N LEU A 39 -7.83 -4.21 -9.12
CA LEU A 39 -6.62 -4.24 -8.29
C LEU A 39 -6.19 -5.67 -7.97
N LEU A 40 -7.13 -6.58 -7.71
CA LEU A 40 -6.81 -8.00 -7.50
C LEU A 40 -6.16 -8.59 -8.75
N LYS A 41 -6.77 -8.36 -9.91
CA LYS A 41 -6.21 -8.79 -11.20
C LYS A 41 -4.82 -8.21 -11.44
N LYS A 42 -4.58 -6.95 -11.05
CA LYS A 42 -3.26 -6.30 -11.16
C LYS A 42 -2.19 -7.03 -10.34
N ASP A 43 -2.52 -7.37 -9.09
CA ASP A 43 -1.62 -8.10 -8.19
C ASP A 43 -1.32 -9.52 -8.72
N GLU A 44 -2.35 -10.24 -9.15
CA GLU A 44 -2.22 -11.59 -9.74
C GLU A 44 -1.38 -11.60 -11.02
N LEU A 45 -1.61 -10.63 -11.92
CA LEU A 45 -0.88 -10.54 -13.19
C LEU A 45 0.60 -10.25 -12.96
N PHE A 46 0.93 -9.46 -11.94
CA PHE A 46 2.32 -9.19 -11.58
C PHE A 46 3.04 -10.48 -11.16
N ILE A 47 2.46 -11.24 -10.22
CA ILE A 47 3.04 -12.52 -9.78
C ILE A 47 3.09 -13.53 -10.93
N ARG A 48 2.02 -13.63 -11.72
CA ARG A 48 1.98 -14.54 -12.89
C ARG A 48 3.09 -14.22 -13.90
N SER A 49 3.39 -12.93 -14.12
CA SER A 49 4.49 -12.49 -14.98
C SER A 49 5.85 -12.95 -14.46
N GLU A 50 6.10 -12.83 -13.14
CA GLU A 50 7.34 -13.33 -12.53
C GLU A 50 7.45 -14.85 -12.65
N LEU A 51 6.39 -15.58 -12.33
CA LEU A 51 6.36 -17.04 -12.41
C LEU A 51 6.60 -17.55 -13.83
N THR A 52 5.99 -16.89 -14.83
CA THR A 52 6.18 -17.25 -16.24
C THR A 52 7.65 -17.08 -16.65
N LYS A 53 8.29 -15.98 -16.26
CA LYS A 53 9.72 -15.73 -16.57
C LYS A 53 10.65 -16.74 -15.90
N LEU A 54 10.26 -17.25 -14.73
CA LEU A 54 11.03 -18.21 -13.96
C LEU A 54 10.71 -19.68 -14.30
N GLY A 55 9.72 -19.94 -15.16
CA GLY A 55 9.24 -21.30 -15.43
C GLY A 55 8.59 -21.97 -14.20
N GLN A 56 8.11 -21.19 -13.25
CA GLN A 56 7.52 -21.66 -12.00
C GLN A 56 5.99 -21.76 -12.13
N LYS A 57 5.38 -22.75 -11.46
CA LYS A 57 3.92 -22.94 -11.44
C LYS A 57 3.24 -22.27 -10.25
N LYS A 58 3.97 -22.05 -9.16
CA LYS A 58 3.45 -21.51 -7.90
C LYS A 58 4.50 -20.61 -7.27
N ALA A 59 4.05 -19.53 -6.66
CA ALA A 59 4.91 -18.65 -5.90
C ALA A 59 5.43 -19.32 -4.63
N ALA A 60 6.71 -19.11 -4.33
CA ALA A 60 7.25 -19.42 -3.01
C ALA A 60 6.69 -18.41 -1.98
N LEU A 61 6.65 -18.80 -0.72
CA LEU A 61 6.27 -17.90 0.37
C LEU A 61 7.50 -17.22 0.96
N PRO A 62 7.39 -15.95 1.38
CA PRO A 62 8.42 -15.30 2.18
C PRO A 62 8.48 -15.92 3.58
N ASP A 63 9.49 -15.51 4.36
CA ASP A 63 9.64 -15.94 5.75
C ASP A 63 8.48 -15.43 6.62
N TYR A 64 7.99 -16.32 7.48
CA TYR A 64 6.97 -15.99 8.47
C TYR A 64 7.59 -15.34 9.71
N THR A 65 6.85 -14.41 10.30
CA THR A 65 7.10 -13.88 11.64
C THR A 65 5.76 -13.49 12.28
N LYS A 66 5.72 -13.27 13.60
CA LYS A 66 4.49 -12.85 14.27
C LYS A 66 4.04 -11.45 13.83
N GLU A 67 4.99 -10.54 13.65
CA GLU A 67 4.77 -9.15 13.22
C GLU A 67 5.51 -8.86 11.90
N PHE A 68 6.61 -8.10 11.93
CA PHE A 68 7.41 -7.76 10.74
C PHE A 68 8.90 -8.13 10.85
N GLY A 69 9.32 -8.77 11.94
CA GLY A 69 10.68 -9.30 12.11
C GLY A 69 11.71 -8.32 12.67
N PHE A 70 11.32 -7.07 12.95
CA PHE A 70 12.15 -6.05 13.59
C PHE A 70 11.27 -5.13 14.47
N ASP A 71 11.93 -4.32 15.31
CA ASP A 71 11.23 -3.28 16.08
C ASP A 71 10.88 -2.10 15.17
N VAL A 72 9.58 -1.83 15.02
CA VAL A 72 9.07 -0.79 14.13
C VAL A 72 9.11 0.61 14.79
N GLU A 73 9.31 0.70 16.10
CA GLU A 73 9.43 1.97 16.81
C GLU A 73 10.87 2.46 16.83
N GLN A 74 11.34 2.89 15.66
CA GLN A 74 12.67 3.42 15.47
C GLN A 74 12.71 4.96 15.57
N PRO A 75 13.80 5.53 16.13
CA PRO A 75 14.03 6.97 16.15
C PRO A 75 14.36 7.49 14.74
N VAL A 76 14.23 8.80 14.51
CA VAL A 76 14.41 9.42 13.18
C VAL A 76 15.82 9.16 12.62
N GLU A 77 16.83 9.18 13.47
CA GLU A 77 18.25 8.99 13.08
C GLU A 77 18.50 7.58 12.53
N TRP A 78 17.74 6.58 13.01
CA TRP A 78 17.88 5.19 12.56
C TRP A 78 17.61 5.05 11.06
N PHE A 79 16.68 5.82 10.50
CA PHE A 79 16.36 5.77 9.07
C PHE A 79 17.52 6.24 8.15
N THR A 80 18.53 6.91 8.72
CA THR A 80 19.75 7.31 7.99
C THR A 80 20.89 6.30 8.12
N SER A 81 20.78 5.34 9.05
CA SER A 81 21.75 4.26 9.23
C SER A 81 21.70 3.24 8.09
N ASP A 82 22.76 2.42 7.96
CA ASP A 82 22.80 1.35 6.95
C ASP A 82 21.72 0.30 7.21
N GLU A 83 21.45 -0.01 8.47
CA GLU A 83 20.40 -0.95 8.86
C GLU A 83 19.00 -0.40 8.54
N GLY A 84 18.75 0.87 8.85
CA GLY A 84 17.49 1.52 8.52
C GLY A 84 17.25 1.56 7.01
N LYS A 85 18.27 1.93 6.22
CA LYS A 85 18.19 1.90 4.74
C LYS A 85 17.91 0.49 4.23
N ARG A 86 18.60 -0.52 4.79
CA ARG A 86 18.43 -1.94 4.41
C ARG A 86 17.00 -2.40 4.67
N ILE A 87 16.46 -2.19 5.87
CA ILE A 87 15.09 -2.57 6.22
C ILE A 87 14.07 -1.80 5.40
N MET A 88 14.24 -0.49 5.20
CA MET A 88 13.32 0.28 4.37
C MET A 88 13.32 -0.19 2.91
N ASP A 89 14.47 -0.56 2.35
CA ASP A 89 14.52 -1.17 1.03
C ASP A 89 13.82 -2.55 0.97
N ILE A 90 13.85 -3.33 2.06
CA ILE A 90 13.10 -4.59 2.18
C ILE A 90 11.60 -4.29 2.20
N ILE A 91 11.14 -3.36 3.02
CA ILE A 91 9.74 -2.91 3.07
C ILE A 91 9.26 -2.50 1.66
N LEU A 92 10.05 -1.71 0.93
CA LEU A 92 9.71 -1.32 -0.44
C LEU A 92 9.50 -2.52 -1.37
N SER A 93 10.31 -3.57 -1.23
CA SER A 93 10.23 -4.76 -2.08
C SER A 93 8.97 -5.60 -1.87
N PHE A 94 8.33 -5.45 -0.70
CA PHE A 94 7.11 -6.16 -0.31
C PHE A 94 5.82 -5.36 -0.54
N GLN A 95 5.89 -4.12 -1.06
CA GLN A 95 4.68 -3.38 -1.44
C GLN A 95 4.02 -4.06 -2.64
N THR A 96 2.75 -4.44 -2.50
CA THR A 96 1.98 -5.06 -3.60
C THR A 96 1.81 -4.08 -4.76
N PRO A 97 1.51 -4.53 -5.99
CA PRO A 97 1.16 -3.65 -7.10
C PRO A 97 -0.05 -2.74 -6.82
N SER A 98 -1.01 -3.20 -6.02
CA SER A 98 -2.15 -2.43 -5.51
C SER A 98 -1.75 -1.34 -4.50
N GLY A 99 -0.69 -1.55 -3.72
CA GLY A 99 -0.06 -0.51 -2.89
C GLY A 99 0.02 -0.82 -1.39
N GLY A 100 -0.57 -1.92 -0.94
CA GLY A 100 -0.55 -2.35 0.47
C GLY A 100 0.60 -3.31 0.82
N TRP A 101 0.57 -3.78 2.06
CA TRP A 101 1.50 -4.79 2.60
C TRP A 101 0.74 -5.91 3.32
N SER A 102 1.42 -7.02 3.56
CA SER A 102 0.88 -8.19 4.27
C SER A 102 1.34 -8.25 5.72
N LYS A 103 0.50 -8.82 6.57
CA LYS A 103 0.87 -9.19 7.94
C LYS A 103 1.85 -10.36 7.97
N ARG A 104 2.49 -10.57 9.11
CA ARG A 104 3.25 -11.79 9.45
C ARG A 104 4.34 -12.16 8.44
N THR A 105 4.85 -11.16 7.75
CA THR A 105 5.86 -11.29 6.70
C THR A 105 7.14 -10.66 7.21
N ASP A 106 8.21 -11.44 7.26
CA ASP A 106 9.51 -10.96 7.75
C ASP A 106 10.10 -9.94 6.77
N MET A 107 10.19 -8.69 7.24
CA MET A 107 10.77 -7.57 6.50
C MET A 107 12.12 -7.12 7.09
N ALA A 108 12.77 -7.99 7.88
CA ALA A 108 14.04 -7.70 8.53
C ALA A 108 15.23 -8.43 7.88
N LYS A 109 14.99 -9.55 7.19
CA LYS A 109 16.07 -10.38 6.62
C LYS A 109 16.42 -10.03 5.18
N GLU A 110 15.51 -10.30 4.25
CA GLU A 110 15.78 -10.27 2.81
C GLU A 110 14.69 -9.53 2.03
N LYS A 111 15.09 -8.90 0.91
CA LYS A 111 14.14 -8.33 -0.05
C LYS A 111 13.29 -9.43 -0.68
N ARG A 112 12.05 -9.13 -1.05
CA ARG A 112 11.20 -10.04 -1.83
C ARG A 112 11.90 -10.40 -3.14
N LYS A 113 12.01 -11.70 -3.41
CA LYS A 113 12.60 -12.23 -4.64
C LYS A 113 11.51 -12.37 -5.72
N PRO A 114 11.83 -12.23 -7.02
CA PRO A 114 10.88 -12.56 -8.08
C PRO A 114 10.36 -14.00 -7.91
N GLY A 115 9.06 -14.21 -8.12
CA GLY A 115 8.40 -15.49 -7.91
C GLY A 115 8.02 -15.78 -6.46
N TYR A 116 8.30 -14.89 -5.52
CA TYR A 116 7.76 -14.96 -4.16
C TYR A 116 6.47 -14.16 -4.04
N ALA A 117 5.54 -14.70 -3.26
CA ALA A 117 4.34 -13.97 -2.83
C ALA A 117 4.72 -12.72 -2.01
N PHE A 118 3.82 -11.76 -1.94
CA PHE A 118 4.00 -10.53 -1.15
C PHE A 118 3.67 -10.72 0.34
N GLY A 119 3.23 -11.91 0.73
CA GLY A 119 2.99 -12.29 2.12
C GLY A 119 2.82 -13.80 2.27
N THR A 120 2.64 -14.24 3.50
CA THR A 120 2.57 -15.66 3.86
C THR A 120 1.17 -16.27 3.80
N GLU A 121 0.13 -15.43 3.82
CA GLU A 121 -1.28 -15.85 3.90
C GLU A 121 -2.06 -15.24 2.71
N GLU A 122 -2.58 -16.06 1.79
CA GLU A 122 -3.15 -15.63 0.50
C GLU A 122 -4.28 -14.58 0.62
N ASP A 123 -5.19 -14.78 1.59
CA ASP A 123 -6.32 -13.87 1.84
C ASP A 123 -5.91 -12.55 2.53
N TYR A 124 -4.62 -12.38 2.83
CA TYR A 124 -4.05 -11.22 3.52
C TYR A 124 -2.96 -10.51 2.70
N VAL A 125 -3.01 -10.67 1.37
CA VAL A 125 -2.07 -10.04 0.42
C VAL A 125 -2.78 -9.04 -0.50
N PRO A 126 -2.72 -7.73 -0.23
CA PRO A 126 -2.36 -7.09 1.05
C PRO A 126 -3.54 -7.08 2.05
N THR A 127 -3.27 -6.61 3.26
CA THR A 127 -4.26 -6.50 4.34
C THR A 127 -4.02 -5.28 5.23
N PHE A 128 -4.99 -4.95 6.05
CA PHE A 128 -4.84 -3.99 7.16
C PHE A 128 -4.85 -4.67 8.53
N ASP A 129 -5.03 -6.00 8.54
CA ASP A 129 -4.98 -6.82 9.76
C ASP A 129 -3.57 -6.83 10.38
N ASN A 130 -3.48 -7.01 11.71
CA ASN A 130 -2.20 -6.95 12.46
C ASN A 130 -1.36 -5.70 12.13
N SER A 131 -2.01 -4.53 12.02
CA SER A 131 -1.36 -3.24 11.69
C SER A 131 -0.55 -3.24 10.39
N ALA A 132 -0.79 -4.19 9.48
CA ALA A 132 -0.20 -4.19 8.16
C ALA A 132 -0.68 -2.98 7.35
N THR A 133 0.15 -2.53 6.42
CA THR A 133 -0.02 -1.30 5.63
C THR A 133 0.09 -0.01 6.45
N SER A 134 -0.61 0.13 7.58
CA SER A 134 -0.53 1.33 8.44
C SER A 134 0.88 1.51 9.00
N THR A 135 1.49 0.43 9.52
CA THR A 135 2.87 0.43 10.03
C THR A 135 3.87 0.83 8.95
N GLN A 136 3.77 0.24 7.75
CA GLN A 136 4.68 0.55 6.65
C GLN A 136 4.54 2.00 6.17
N LEU A 137 3.32 2.56 6.16
CA LEU A 137 3.10 3.96 5.83
C LEU A 137 3.70 4.92 6.87
N MET A 138 3.57 4.59 8.17
CA MET A 138 4.21 5.35 9.25
C MET A 138 5.75 5.33 9.10
N LEU A 139 6.32 4.15 8.83
CA LEU A 139 7.76 4.00 8.59
C LEU A 139 8.23 4.76 7.36
N LEU A 140 7.48 4.72 6.25
CA LEU A 140 7.83 5.45 5.03
C LEU A 140 7.77 6.97 5.22
N ALA A 141 6.81 7.47 6.01
CA ALA A 141 6.75 8.90 6.35
C ALA A 141 7.99 9.33 7.16
N LYS A 142 8.33 8.59 8.23
CA LYS A 142 9.55 8.82 9.02
C LYS A 142 10.81 8.75 8.14
N ALA A 143 10.92 7.71 7.30
CA ALA A 143 12.07 7.49 6.43
C ALA A 143 12.24 8.59 5.37
N TYR A 144 11.14 9.04 4.75
CA TYR A 144 11.19 10.15 3.80
C TYR A 144 11.54 11.47 4.48
N SER A 145 10.95 11.74 5.65
CA SER A 145 11.28 12.94 6.44
C SER A 145 12.76 12.97 6.82
N ALA A 146 13.36 11.83 7.17
CA ALA A 146 14.77 11.73 7.53
C ALA A 146 15.73 11.81 6.34
N THR A 147 15.36 11.27 5.18
CA THR A 147 16.33 11.02 4.08
C THR A 147 16.01 11.75 2.77
N SER A 148 14.79 12.24 2.58
CA SER A 148 14.27 12.80 1.32
C SER A 148 14.41 11.86 0.10
N ARG A 149 14.59 10.55 0.32
CA ARG A 149 14.67 9.54 -0.77
C ARG A 149 13.32 9.41 -1.47
N LYS A 150 13.29 9.71 -2.77
CA LYS A 150 12.05 9.75 -3.58
C LYS A 150 11.32 8.41 -3.62
N GLU A 151 12.03 7.30 -3.50
CA GLU A 151 11.44 5.96 -3.48
C GLU A 151 10.49 5.78 -2.29
N TYR A 152 10.83 6.35 -1.13
CA TYR A 152 9.97 6.31 0.05
C TYR A 152 8.72 7.16 -0.13
N LEU A 153 8.85 8.35 -0.72
CA LEU A 153 7.70 9.20 -1.07
C LEU A 153 6.77 8.51 -2.08
N MET A 154 7.33 7.90 -3.13
CA MET A 154 6.55 7.20 -4.14
C MET A 154 5.78 6.02 -3.54
N ALA A 155 6.43 5.21 -2.70
CA ALA A 155 5.77 4.10 -2.02
C ALA A 155 4.73 4.58 -1.02
N PHE A 156 5.02 5.65 -0.27
CA PHE A 156 4.08 6.28 0.64
C PHE A 156 2.81 6.74 -0.09
N ASN A 157 2.96 7.47 -1.20
CA ASN A 157 1.83 7.96 -1.97
C ASN A 157 0.98 6.80 -2.51
N ARG A 158 1.61 5.74 -3.04
CA ARG A 158 0.89 4.54 -3.49
C ARG A 158 0.13 3.85 -2.37
N GLY A 159 0.71 3.75 -1.18
CA GLY A 159 0.04 3.15 -0.03
C GLY A 159 -1.07 4.04 0.53
N LEU A 160 -0.90 5.37 0.50
CA LEU A 160 -1.94 6.31 0.88
C LEU A 160 -3.14 6.22 -0.06
N ASP A 161 -2.90 6.22 -1.37
CA ASP A 161 -3.94 6.04 -2.39
C ASP A 161 -4.67 4.70 -2.21
N TYR A 162 -3.92 3.64 -1.91
CA TYR A 162 -4.47 2.32 -1.60
C TYR A 162 -5.39 2.35 -0.36
N VAL A 163 -4.95 2.95 0.75
CA VAL A 163 -5.78 3.08 1.97
C VAL A 163 -7.05 3.87 1.68
N MET A 164 -6.96 4.99 0.98
CA MET A 164 -8.13 5.82 0.64
C MET A 164 -9.09 5.06 -0.28
N SER A 165 -8.56 4.36 -1.29
CA SER A 165 -9.37 3.57 -2.24
C SER A 165 -10.07 2.37 -1.59
N ALA A 166 -9.53 1.87 -0.48
CA ALA A 166 -10.09 0.74 0.26
C ALA A 166 -11.22 1.15 1.20
N GLN A 167 -11.45 2.44 1.44
CA GLN A 167 -12.56 2.88 2.28
C GLN A 167 -13.87 2.58 1.55
N TYR A 168 -14.82 1.93 2.23
CA TYR A 168 -16.13 1.67 1.65
C TYR A 168 -16.89 2.98 1.35
N PRO A 169 -17.81 2.98 0.37
CA PRO A 169 -18.67 4.12 0.09
C PRO A 169 -19.53 4.61 1.25
N ASN A 170 -19.77 3.78 2.27
CA ASN A 170 -20.46 4.14 3.50
C ASN A 170 -19.50 4.50 4.67
N GLY A 171 -18.18 4.42 4.46
CA GLY A 171 -17.17 4.56 5.51
C GLY A 171 -16.67 3.20 6.03
N GLY A 172 -15.59 3.24 6.81
CA GLY A 172 -14.93 2.03 7.30
C GLY A 172 -14.12 1.29 6.23
N TRP A 173 -13.39 0.26 6.66
CA TRP A 173 -12.50 -0.52 5.79
C TRP A 173 -12.76 -2.01 5.91
N PRO A 174 -12.56 -2.78 4.82
CA PRO A 174 -12.48 -4.23 4.90
C PRO A 174 -11.21 -4.65 5.67
N GLN A 175 -11.15 -5.92 6.07
CA GLN A 175 -9.93 -6.48 6.63
C GLN A 175 -8.82 -6.55 5.58
N SER A 176 -9.17 -7.00 4.38
CA SER A 176 -8.26 -7.09 3.23
C SER A 176 -8.85 -6.34 2.04
N PHE A 177 -8.00 -5.58 1.36
CA PHE A 177 -8.32 -4.94 0.09
C PHE A 177 -7.20 -5.27 -0.90
N PRO A 178 -7.46 -5.62 -2.16
CA PRO A 178 -8.76 -5.89 -2.75
C PRO A 178 -9.57 -6.95 -1.99
N LEU A 179 -10.89 -6.92 -2.13
CA LEU A 179 -11.81 -7.83 -1.45
C LEU A 179 -11.46 -9.31 -1.71
N ARG A 180 -11.71 -10.14 -0.71
CA ARG A 180 -11.42 -11.59 -0.71
C ARG A 180 -12.68 -12.44 -0.53
N GLY A 181 -13.80 -11.82 -0.17
CA GLY A 181 -15.03 -12.50 0.20
C GLY A 181 -15.03 -12.91 1.68
N SER A 182 -16.13 -13.54 2.09
CA SER A 182 -16.34 -13.97 3.48
C SER A 182 -16.21 -12.80 4.47
N TYR A 183 -15.80 -13.08 5.71
CA TYR A 183 -15.67 -12.09 6.76
C TYR A 183 -14.60 -11.03 6.49
N HIS A 184 -13.65 -11.27 5.57
CA HIS A 184 -12.59 -10.31 5.20
C HIS A 184 -13.15 -9.03 4.58
N ASP A 185 -14.35 -9.10 3.99
CA ASP A 185 -15.01 -7.97 3.36
C ASP A 185 -15.88 -7.19 4.35
N HIS A 186 -16.03 -7.62 5.61
CA HIS A 186 -16.79 -6.83 6.59
C HIS A 186 -16.05 -5.56 7.00
N ILE A 187 -16.80 -4.53 7.40
CA ILE A 187 -16.23 -3.37 8.10
C ILE A 187 -15.53 -3.87 9.36
N THR A 188 -14.19 -3.75 9.40
CA THR A 188 -13.38 -4.47 10.38
C THR A 188 -12.87 -3.55 11.48
N TYR A 189 -13.36 -3.77 12.71
CA TYR A 189 -12.84 -3.14 13.92
C TYR A 189 -11.79 -3.99 14.65
N ASN A 190 -11.70 -5.27 14.29
CA ASN A 190 -10.79 -6.23 14.89
C ASN A 190 -9.31 -5.80 14.76
N ASP A 191 -8.47 -6.24 15.71
CA ASP A 191 -7.03 -5.94 15.79
C ASP A 191 -6.69 -4.46 15.65
N ALA A 192 -7.68 -3.63 16.01
CA ALA A 192 -7.63 -2.18 15.94
C ALA A 192 -7.25 -1.59 14.58
N LEU A 193 -7.46 -2.36 13.51
CA LEU A 193 -7.33 -1.96 12.12
C LEU A 193 -7.94 -0.59 11.88
N MET A 194 -9.19 -0.43 12.32
CA MET A 194 -9.95 0.79 12.15
C MET A 194 -9.27 1.99 12.79
N ARG A 195 -8.83 1.84 14.05
CA ARG A 195 -8.14 2.88 14.81
C ARG A 195 -6.83 3.25 14.13
N ASP A 196 -6.07 2.29 13.64
CA ASP A 196 -4.76 2.54 13.03
C ASP A 196 -4.88 3.30 11.71
N LEU A 197 -5.84 2.93 10.85
CA LEU A 197 -6.11 3.66 9.60
C LEU A 197 -6.66 5.06 9.86
N MET A 198 -7.55 5.18 10.85
CA MET A 198 -8.00 6.47 11.34
C MET A 198 -6.79 7.33 11.76
N VAL A 199 -5.97 6.87 12.70
CA VAL A 199 -4.83 7.66 13.20
C VAL A 199 -3.90 8.08 12.07
N LEU A 200 -3.67 7.21 11.09
CA LEU A 200 -2.92 7.54 9.88
C LEU A 200 -3.59 8.69 9.09
N MET A 201 -4.89 8.61 8.79
CA MET A 201 -5.61 9.69 8.10
C MET A 201 -5.59 11.00 8.89
N LEU A 202 -5.70 10.95 10.23
CA LEU A 202 -5.57 12.14 11.07
C LEU A 202 -4.19 12.77 10.94
N LYS A 203 -3.12 11.97 10.99
CA LYS A 203 -1.74 12.44 10.83
C LYS A 203 -1.52 13.08 9.45
N VAL A 204 -1.96 12.41 8.39
CA VAL A 204 -1.90 12.93 7.01
C VAL A 204 -2.68 14.25 6.88
N SER A 205 -3.89 14.33 7.43
CA SER A 205 -4.73 15.55 7.37
C SER A 205 -4.11 16.75 8.10
N LYS A 206 -3.29 16.50 9.13
CA LYS A 206 -2.59 17.55 9.87
C LYS A 206 -1.31 18.01 9.17
N ALA A 207 -0.66 17.14 8.40
CA ALA A 207 0.62 17.37 7.72
C ALA A 207 1.66 18.05 8.63
N LYS A 208 1.88 17.46 9.80
CA LYS A 208 2.88 17.90 10.78
C LYS A 208 3.97 16.85 10.91
N ASP A 209 5.10 17.27 11.47
CA ASP A 209 6.20 16.37 11.85
C ASP A 209 6.66 15.51 10.65
N GLU A 210 6.66 14.18 10.81
CA GLU A 210 7.05 13.24 9.76
C GLU A 210 6.12 13.27 8.52
N PHE A 211 4.95 13.92 8.60
CA PHE A 211 3.99 14.11 7.50
C PHE A 211 4.02 15.51 6.88
N SER A 212 4.97 16.36 7.25
CA SER A 212 5.07 17.74 6.74
C SER A 212 5.19 17.87 5.21
N PHE A 213 5.59 16.79 4.53
CA PHE A 213 5.70 16.74 3.07
C PHE A 213 4.38 16.50 2.33
N VAL A 214 3.33 16.11 3.03
CA VAL A 214 2.02 15.76 2.45
C VAL A 214 1.38 17.00 1.80
N THR A 215 0.88 16.84 0.58
CA THR A 215 0.30 17.96 -0.18
C THR A 215 -1.02 18.45 0.43
N LYS A 216 -1.48 19.64 0.03
CA LYS A 216 -2.76 20.17 0.51
C LYS A 216 -3.94 19.34 0.03
N GLU A 217 -3.81 18.73 -1.14
CA GLU A 217 -4.79 17.82 -1.73
C GLU A 217 -4.88 16.54 -0.90
N GLN A 218 -3.74 15.94 -0.56
CA GLN A 218 -3.69 14.77 0.33
C GLN A 218 -4.25 15.08 1.72
N GLN A 219 -3.96 16.27 2.28
CA GLN A 219 -4.53 16.71 3.56
C GLN A 219 -6.07 16.79 3.49
N ALA A 220 -6.61 17.38 2.44
CA ALA A 220 -8.06 17.52 2.24
C ALA A 220 -8.73 16.16 2.06
N ALA A 221 -8.16 15.30 1.21
CA ALA A 221 -8.60 13.92 1.01
C ALA A 221 -8.63 13.13 2.32
N ALA A 222 -7.53 13.14 3.07
CA ALA A 222 -7.44 12.46 4.35
C ALA A 222 -8.43 13.01 5.39
N LYS A 223 -8.70 14.32 5.38
CA LYS A 223 -9.71 14.94 6.24
C LYS A 223 -11.12 14.48 5.90
N ILE A 224 -11.44 14.31 4.62
CA ILE A 224 -12.73 13.77 4.17
C ILE A 224 -12.88 12.34 4.67
N VAL A 225 -11.89 11.48 4.38
CA VAL A 225 -11.85 10.06 4.79
C VAL A 225 -11.93 9.91 6.31
N TRP A 226 -11.22 10.74 7.07
CA TRP A 226 -11.26 10.75 8.54
C TRP A 226 -12.62 11.20 9.09
N ASN A 227 -13.20 12.26 8.52
CA ASN A 227 -14.48 12.82 8.98
C ASN A 227 -15.71 12.02 8.51
N TRP A 228 -15.54 11.14 7.53
CA TRP A 228 -16.63 10.42 6.90
C TRP A 228 -17.34 9.49 7.91
N ARG A 229 -18.52 9.95 8.36
CA ARG A 229 -19.64 9.24 9.01
C ARG A 229 -19.30 8.06 9.95
N TRP A 230 -18.38 8.25 10.90
CA TRP A 230 -18.34 7.44 12.14
C TRP A 230 -19.64 7.53 12.95
N ILE A 231 -20.45 8.57 12.74
CA ILE A 231 -21.70 8.81 13.46
C ILE A 231 -22.88 8.02 12.83
N ALA A 232 -22.71 7.40 11.66
CA ALA A 232 -23.79 6.70 10.96
C ALA A 232 -23.47 5.26 10.51
N CYS A 233 -22.30 4.72 10.88
CA CYS A 233 -21.91 3.32 10.65
C CYS A 233 -22.02 2.50 11.94
#